data_AF-A0A960DLZ9-F1
#
_entry.id   AF-A0A960DLZ9-F1
#
_cell.length_a   1.000
_cell.length_b   1.000
_cell.length_c   1.000
_cell.angle_alpha   90.00
_cell.angle_beta   90.00
_cell.angle_gamma   90.00
#
_symmetry.space_group_name_H-M   'P 1'
#
loop_
_entity.id
_entity.type
_entity.pdbx_description
1 polymer ?
#
loop_
_entity_poly.entity_id
_entity_poly.type
_entity_poly.pdbx_seq_one_letter_code
_entity_poly.pdbx_strand_id
1 'polypeptide(L)'
;PAIMTGINQTLLLAFSMLGVAAIMGAGGLGQLLFRALGQQDVSLAASSGLAFFILAVVLDRIAQPATGASTGLFSRTLAAWRARKVPELLLEHPDFNPGLTAAEGNAAQGVAHGVHPRERVAIAITAVGAAVMAVAVVLPWASGAALVTSYSRRADESLPGQTFNGLAAQGGSWFGIVLLALAIAAMVGCAAVLARPGRAPRWLAPDGAVLLAMAGLVVALAAVLLQPTDAAAGFERGAGPWVALTGGLVALAGGVLWLRVAPAAPRRPLRRRVGGGSLVLGALAVVLAVASVFSTWSIDQRQDAVITPELQAQIDEVMEQAAAGEIEPAVAATQVAVIRASAKANSADLIDGASSRGAGLGLVTLAVSVVAAAGAATTSGIFGFGDRRRWVGGVVAMGAGLGAIGLAIGWAGSLARATDFKFSSGVGVLFAGLAGLSAVFAGRLVVAGFERTLVYAGSAQVHATDRKETTP
;
A
#
# COMPACT_ATOMS: atom_id res chain seq x y z
N PRO A 1 -26.82 -23.60 21.47
CA PRO A 1 -26.41 -23.14 20.12
C PRO A 1 -27.29 -22.00 19.55
N ALA A 2 -28.62 -22.17 19.48
CA ALA A 2 -29.54 -21.17 18.90
C ALA A 2 -29.61 -19.85 19.69
N ILE A 3 -29.62 -19.91 21.03
CA ILE A 3 -29.69 -18.72 21.90
C ILE A 3 -28.45 -17.81 21.72
N MET A 4 -27.25 -18.40 21.65
CA MET A 4 -25.99 -17.63 21.42
C MET A 4 -25.96 -16.98 20.04
N THR A 5 -26.55 -17.63 19.03
CA THR A 5 -26.73 -17.04 17.70
C THR A 5 -27.70 -15.87 17.75
N GLY A 6 -28.81 -16.01 18.49
CA GLY A 6 -29.76 -14.92 18.74
C GLY A 6 -29.13 -13.72 19.44
N ILE A 7 -28.32 -13.95 20.49
CA ILE A 7 -27.61 -12.88 21.22
C ILE A 7 -26.64 -12.13 20.30
N ASN A 8 -25.92 -12.84 19.42
CA ASN A 8 -25.02 -12.16 18.48
C ASN A 8 -25.80 -11.29 17.48
N GLN A 9 -26.94 -11.78 17.00
CA GLN A 9 -27.79 -11.02 16.07
C GLN A 9 -28.42 -9.80 16.75
N THR A 10 -28.89 -9.91 17.99
CA THR A 10 -29.43 -8.76 18.73
C THR A 10 -28.34 -7.74 19.04
N LEU A 11 -27.11 -8.17 19.33
CA LEU A 11 -25.97 -7.28 19.55
C LEU A 11 -25.63 -6.50 18.27
N LEU A 12 -25.54 -7.16 17.12
CA LEU A 12 -25.28 -6.51 15.83
C LEU A 12 -26.39 -5.51 15.45
N LEU A 13 -27.66 -5.87 15.67
CA LEU A 13 -28.80 -4.97 15.43
C LEU A 13 -28.81 -3.77 16.38
N ALA A 14 -28.49 -3.98 17.66
CA ALA A 14 -28.36 -2.90 18.63
C ALA A 14 -27.21 -1.94 18.28
N PHE A 15 -26.09 -2.46 17.78
CA PHE A 15 -24.96 -1.64 17.30
C PHE A 15 -25.32 -0.80 16.09
N SER A 16 -26.09 -1.35 15.14
CA SER A 16 -26.60 -0.59 14.00
C SER A 16 -27.48 0.58 14.42
N MET A 17 -28.17 0.47 15.56
CA MET A 17 -29.07 1.52 16.07
C MET A 17 -28.34 2.59 16.90
N LEU A 18 -27.08 2.35 17.30
CA LEU A 18 -26.29 3.30 18.09
C LEU A 18 -26.04 4.62 17.35
N GLY A 19 -25.97 4.58 16.01
CA GLY A 19 -25.87 5.78 15.17
C GLY A 19 -27.13 6.67 15.23
N VAL A 20 -28.32 6.07 15.32
CA VAL A 20 -29.59 6.81 15.46
C VAL A 20 -29.73 7.38 16.87
N ALA A 21 -29.32 6.62 17.89
CA ALA A 21 -29.31 7.11 19.27
C ALA A 21 -28.42 8.35 19.45
N ALA A 22 -27.30 8.42 18.74
CA ALA A 22 -26.42 9.59 18.73
C ALA A 22 -27.08 10.86 18.16
N ILE A 23 -27.92 10.71 17.13
CA ILE A 23 -28.70 11.81 16.55
C ILE A 23 -29.74 12.32 17.57
N MET A 24 -30.27 11.44 18.40
CA MET A 24 -31.23 11.77 19.47
C MET A 24 -30.57 12.31 20.75
N GLY A 25 -29.26 12.59 20.72
CA GLY A 25 -28.53 13.19 21.84
C GLY A 25 -28.03 12.19 22.89
N ALA A 26 -27.98 10.89 22.57
CA ALA A 26 -27.31 9.93 23.44
C ALA A 26 -25.79 10.24 23.49
N GLY A 27 -25.26 10.39 24.71
CA GLY A 27 -23.84 10.68 24.93
C GLY A 27 -22.92 9.52 24.53
N GLY A 28 -21.62 9.81 24.39
CA GLY A 28 -20.57 8.81 24.16
C GLY A 28 -20.02 8.78 22.72
N LEU A 29 -19.51 7.61 22.30
CA LEU A 29 -18.77 7.43 21.03
C LEU A 29 -19.60 7.78 19.79
N GLY A 30 -20.91 7.51 19.79
CA GLY A 30 -21.79 7.85 18.67
C GLY A 30 -21.92 9.36 18.43
N GLN A 31 -21.93 10.15 19.51
CA GLN A 31 -21.99 11.62 19.43
C GLN A 31 -20.72 12.21 18.81
N LEU A 32 -19.55 11.62 19.10
CA LEU A 32 -18.28 12.03 18.50
C LEU A 32 -18.26 11.76 16.99
N LEU A 33 -18.75 10.60 16.56
CA LEU A 33 -18.88 10.25 15.15
C LEU A 33 -19.85 11.18 14.43
N PHE A 34 -21.01 11.47 15.03
CA PHE A 34 -21.99 12.39 14.47
C PHE A 34 -21.45 13.81 14.35
N ARG A 35 -20.77 14.31 15.41
CA ARG A 35 -20.11 15.62 15.40
C ARG A 35 -19.04 15.71 14.32
N ALA A 36 -18.22 14.68 14.17
CA ALA A 36 -17.18 14.63 13.16
C ALA A 36 -17.75 14.74 11.74
N LEU A 37 -18.83 14.02 11.46
CA LEU A 37 -19.54 14.09 10.18
C LEU A 37 -20.19 15.46 9.96
N GLY A 38 -20.80 16.04 11.01
CA GLY A 38 -21.43 17.36 10.93
C GLY A 38 -20.43 18.51 10.74
N GLN A 39 -19.23 18.40 11.31
CA GLN A 39 -18.16 19.41 11.20
C GLN A 39 -17.24 19.18 9.99
N GLN A 40 -17.47 18.12 9.20
CA GLN A 40 -16.59 17.70 8.09
C GLN A 40 -15.13 17.52 8.52
N ASP A 41 -14.90 17.18 9.80
CA ASP A 41 -13.57 16.96 10.33
C ASP A 41 -13.15 15.51 10.06
N VAL A 42 -12.36 15.34 9.01
CA VAL A 42 -11.86 14.03 8.56
C VAL A 42 -11.02 13.35 9.64
N SER A 43 -10.28 14.12 10.45
CA SER A 43 -9.39 13.57 11.48
C SER A 43 -10.19 13.01 12.66
N LEU A 44 -11.23 13.75 13.08
CA LEU A 44 -12.15 13.30 14.12
C LEU A 44 -13.04 12.15 13.63
N ALA A 45 -13.43 12.15 12.35
CA ALA A 45 -14.23 11.08 11.74
C ALA A 45 -13.44 9.77 11.65
N ALA A 46 -12.16 9.85 11.28
CA ALA A 46 -11.28 8.69 11.21
C ALA A 46 -11.02 8.08 12.58
N SER A 47 -10.70 8.90 13.59
CA SER A 47 -10.41 8.43 14.95
C SER A 47 -11.65 7.88 15.67
N SER A 48 -12.79 8.57 15.58
CA SER A 48 -14.06 8.11 16.15
C SER A 48 -14.60 6.85 15.45
N GLY A 49 -14.50 6.78 14.12
CA GLY A 49 -14.88 5.60 13.35
C GLY A 49 -14.01 4.37 13.68
N LEU A 50 -12.70 4.55 13.87
CA LEU A 50 -11.80 3.48 14.27
C LEU A 50 -12.10 2.99 15.69
N ALA A 51 -12.34 3.90 16.64
CA ALA A 51 -12.73 3.53 18.01
C ALA A 51 -14.05 2.74 18.04
N PHE A 52 -15.03 3.17 17.22
CA PHE A 52 -16.31 2.48 17.06
C PHE A 52 -16.13 1.07 16.48
N PHE A 53 -15.27 0.92 15.47
CA PHE A 53 -14.95 -0.37 14.86
C PHE A 53 -14.30 -1.34 15.86
N ILE A 54 -13.31 -0.88 16.64
CA ILE A 54 -12.63 -1.72 17.63
C ILE A 54 -13.60 -2.20 18.70
N LEU A 55 -14.48 -1.31 19.20
CA LEU A 55 -15.47 -1.67 20.20
C LEU A 55 -16.44 -2.75 19.69
N ALA A 56 -16.91 -2.63 18.45
CA ALA A 56 -17.78 -3.62 17.84
C ALA A 56 -17.09 -5.00 17.71
N VAL A 57 -15.81 -5.02 17.31
CA VAL A 57 -15.03 -6.26 17.20
C VAL A 57 -14.80 -6.92 18.57
N VAL A 58 -14.53 -6.13 19.60
CA VAL A 58 -14.32 -6.66 20.97
C VAL A 58 -15.60 -7.27 21.53
N LEU A 59 -16.75 -6.61 21.33
CA LEU A 59 -18.03 -7.12 21.81
C LEU A 59 -18.50 -8.35 21.05
N ASP A 60 -18.29 -8.41 19.73
CA ASP A 60 -18.50 -9.63 18.94
C ASP A 60 -17.61 -10.79 19.45
N ARG A 61 -16.39 -10.50 19.89
CA ARG A 61 -15.48 -11.51 20.46
C ARG A 61 -15.92 -12.02 21.83
N ILE A 62 -16.42 -11.16 22.71
CA ILE A 62 -16.87 -11.53 24.06
C ILE A 62 -18.17 -12.33 24.00
N ALA A 63 -19.04 -12.08 23.02
CA ALA A 63 -20.33 -12.76 22.86
C ALA A 63 -20.23 -14.22 22.36
N GLN A 64 -19.04 -14.74 22.06
CA GLN A 64 -18.83 -16.09 21.54
C GLN A 64 -18.48 -17.09 22.67
N PRO A 65 -19.20 -18.23 22.83
CA PRO A 65 -18.94 -19.21 23.89
C PRO A 65 -17.64 -20.00 23.65
N ALA A 66 -16.90 -20.26 24.72
CA ALA A 66 -15.58 -20.90 24.74
C ALA A 66 -15.61 -22.45 24.84
N THR A 67 -16.57 -23.13 24.19
CA THR A 67 -16.65 -24.60 24.24
C THR A 67 -16.26 -25.23 22.89
N GLY A 68 -15.08 -25.88 22.90
CA GLY A 68 -14.60 -26.95 22.02
C GLY A 68 -15.02 -26.93 20.55
N ALA A 69 -14.06 -26.61 19.67
CA ALA A 69 -14.19 -26.51 18.20
C ALA A 69 -14.94 -25.25 17.72
N SER A 70 -14.31 -24.07 17.88
CA SER A 70 -14.94 -22.77 17.64
C SER A 70 -14.34 -22.01 16.46
N THR A 71 -14.72 -22.38 15.24
CA THR A 71 -14.76 -21.40 14.13
C THR A 71 -16.08 -20.65 14.24
N GLY A 72 -16.06 -19.35 14.54
CA GLY A 72 -17.26 -18.54 14.84
C GLY A 72 -18.34 -18.59 13.75
N LEU A 73 -19.62 -18.35 14.10
CA LEU A 73 -20.75 -18.40 13.16
C LEU A 73 -20.49 -17.59 11.89
N PHE A 74 -19.90 -16.40 12.03
CA PHE A 74 -19.56 -15.53 10.91
C PHE A 74 -18.53 -16.16 9.98
N SER A 75 -17.56 -16.91 10.51
CA SER A 75 -16.58 -17.64 9.70
C SER A 75 -17.20 -18.83 8.98
N ARG A 76 -18.18 -19.51 9.59
CA ARG A 76 -18.94 -20.61 8.98
C ARG A 76 -19.87 -20.12 7.89
N THR A 77 -20.57 -19.01 8.12
CA THR A 77 -21.41 -18.37 7.10
C THR A 77 -20.57 -17.76 5.99
N LEU A 78 -19.43 -17.11 6.28
CA LEU A 78 -18.50 -16.65 5.24
C LEU A 78 -17.88 -17.82 4.48
N ALA A 79 -17.55 -18.94 5.15
CA ALA A 79 -17.02 -20.13 4.50
C ALA A 79 -18.06 -20.74 3.56
N ALA A 80 -19.31 -20.89 4.01
CA ALA A 80 -20.43 -21.34 3.18
C ALA A 80 -20.70 -20.38 2.01
N TRP A 81 -20.62 -19.07 2.24
CA TRP A 81 -20.84 -18.06 1.21
C TRP A 81 -19.69 -18.01 0.19
N ARG A 82 -18.44 -18.15 0.63
CA ARG A 82 -17.26 -18.30 -0.24
C ARG A 82 -17.29 -19.61 -1.04
N ALA A 83 -17.82 -20.67 -0.44
CA ALA A 83 -18.01 -21.98 -1.07
C ALA A 83 -19.26 -22.04 -1.96
N ARG A 84 -20.03 -20.96 -2.14
CA ARG A 84 -21.27 -20.96 -2.94
C ARG A 84 -21.08 -21.42 -4.39
N LYS A 85 -19.91 -21.17 -4.99
CA LYS A 85 -19.57 -21.63 -6.35
C LYS A 85 -18.98 -23.05 -6.37
N VAL A 86 -18.51 -23.56 -5.24
CA VAL A 86 -17.83 -24.86 -5.09
C VAL A 86 -18.17 -25.44 -3.70
N PRO A 87 -19.33 -26.11 -3.55
CA PRO A 87 -19.84 -26.55 -2.26
C PRO A 87 -18.98 -27.63 -1.58
N GLU A 88 -18.17 -28.35 -2.36
CA GLU A 88 -17.24 -29.39 -1.88
C GLU A 88 -16.19 -28.88 -0.88
N LEU A 89 -15.85 -27.58 -0.91
CA LEU A 89 -14.92 -26.96 0.06
C LEU A 89 -15.44 -27.02 1.51
N LEU A 90 -16.74 -27.23 1.69
CA LEU A 90 -17.32 -27.44 3.01
C LEU A 90 -17.03 -28.85 3.55
N LEU A 91 -16.81 -29.84 2.68
CA LEU A 91 -16.54 -31.22 3.09
C LEU A 91 -15.14 -31.41 3.69
N GLU A 92 -14.24 -30.44 3.49
CA GLU A 92 -12.89 -30.39 4.06
C GLU A 92 -12.86 -29.70 5.44
N HIS A 93 -13.97 -29.07 5.86
CA HIS A 93 -14.06 -28.42 7.17
C HIS A 93 -14.63 -29.39 8.21
N PRO A 94 -13.99 -29.59 9.37
CA PRO A 94 -14.50 -30.45 10.45
C PRO A 94 -15.91 -30.07 10.92
N ASP A 95 -16.24 -28.77 10.83
CA ASP A 95 -17.53 -28.19 11.22
C ASP A 95 -18.70 -28.57 10.30
N PHE A 96 -18.41 -29.06 9.10
CA PHE A 96 -19.39 -29.38 8.04
C PHE A 96 -19.28 -30.84 7.58
N ASN A 97 -18.16 -31.51 7.85
CA ASN A 97 -17.96 -32.95 7.68
C ASN A 97 -17.44 -33.57 8.98
N PRO A 98 -18.34 -33.95 9.91
CA PRO A 98 -17.98 -34.56 11.19
C PRO A 98 -17.32 -35.95 11.06
N GLY A 99 -17.26 -36.53 9.85
CA GLY A 99 -16.51 -37.76 9.57
C GLY A 99 -14.99 -37.55 9.48
N LEU A 100 -14.51 -36.31 9.30
CA LEU A 100 -13.07 -36.00 9.29
C LEU A 100 -12.43 -36.30 10.64
N THR A 101 -13.10 -35.97 11.75
CA THR A 101 -12.57 -36.19 13.11
C THR A 101 -12.51 -37.67 13.51
N ALA A 102 -13.30 -38.54 12.85
CA ALA A 102 -13.35 -39.98 13.12
C ALA A 102 -12.42 -40.80 12.19
N ALA A 103 -12.08 -40.28 11.00
CA ALA A 103 -11.24 -40.98 10.01
C ALA A 103 -9.75 -40.55 10.02
N GLU A 104 -9.39 -39.47 10.70
CA GLU A 104 -8.04 -38.87 10.70
C GLU A 104 -7.01 -39.57 11.61
N GLY A 105 -7.23 -40.85 11.93
CA GLY A 105 -6.19 -41.67 12.58
C GLY A 105 -5.07 -42.12 11.63
N ASN A 106 -5.28 -42.12 10.31
CA ASN A 106 -4.31 -42.73 9.38
C ASN A 106 -4.31 -42.21 7.92
N ALA A 107 -5.02 -41.13 7.58
CA ALA A 107 -4.88 -40.52 6.25
C ALA A 107 -3.55 -39.73 6.21
N ALA A 108 -2.60 -40.20 5.40
CA ALA A 108 -1.24 -39.67 5.29
C ALA A 108 -1.18 -38.13 5.23
N GLN A 109 -0.87 -37.49 6.36
CA GLN A 109 -0.62 -36.05 6.43
C GLN A 109 0.61 -35.75 5.57
N GLY A 110 0.41 -35.08 4.44
CA GLY A 110 1.49 -34.65 3.57
C GLY A 110 2.39 -33.66 4.30
N VAL A 111 3.69 -33.96 4.39
CA VAL A 111 4.67 -33.05 4.98
C VAL A 111 5.15 -32.11 3.90
N ALA A 112 5.11 -30.79 4.15
CA ALA A 112 5.62 -29.82 3.18
C ALA A 112 7.08 -30.10 2.83
N HIS A 113 7.44 -29.98 1.54
CA HIS A 113 8.81 -30.17 1.10
C HIS A 113 9.79 -29.33 1.93
N GLY A 114 10.85 -29.94 2.47
CA GLY A 114 11.91 -29.21 3.17
C GLY A 114 12.58 -28.15 2.27
N VAL A 115 13.29 -27.19 2.87
CA VAL A 115 14.01 -26.15 2.12
C VAL A 115 15.28 -26.75 1.50
N HIS A 116 15.36 -26.76 0.16
CA HIS A 116 16.52 -27.30 -0.56
C HIS A 116 17.77 -26.42 -0.42
N PRO A 117 18.99 -26.95 -0.57
CA PRO A 117 20.23 -26.15 -0.48
C PRO A 117 20.27 -24.98 -1.47
N ARG A 118 19.82 -25.19 -2.72
CA ARG A 118 19.70 -24.12 -3.72
C ARG A 118 18.69 -23.05 -3.34
N GLU A 119 17.63 -23.44 -2.63
CA GLU A 119 16.63 -22.52 -2.10
C GLU A 119 17.22 -21.66 -0.97
N ARG A 120 18.03 -22.26 -0.07
CA ARG A 120 18.72 -21.53 1.01
C ARG A 120 19.64 -20.44 0.49
N VAL A 121 20.37 -20.69 -0.61
CA VAL A 121 21.22 -19.68 -1.25
C VAL A 121 20.39 -18.51 -1.75
N ALA A 122 19.27 -18.77 -2.42
CA ALA A 122 18.39 -17.72 -2.91
C ALA A 122 17.74 -16.90 -1.78
N ILE A 123 17.33 -17.58 -0.69
CA ILE A 123 16.86 -16.93 0.54
C ILE A 123 17.94 -16.02 1.13
N ALA A 124 19.18 -16.51 1.22
CA ALA A 124 20.29 -15.73 1.77
C ALA A 124 20.58 -14.47 0.94
N ILE A 125 20.62 -14.58 -0.40
CA ILE A 125 20.80 -13.40 -1.29
C ILE A 125 19.67 -12.39 -1.08
N THR A 126 18.42 -12.87 -0.99
CA THR A 126 17.25 -12.01 -0.75
C THR A 126 17.35 -11.29 0.58
N ALA A 127 17.71 -12.01 1.65
CA ALA A 127 17.86 -11.47 3.00
C ALA A 127 19.00 -10.45 3.08
N VAL A 128 20.13 -10.69 2.41
CA VAL A 128 21.24 -9.73 2.33
C VAL A 128 20.81 -8.46 1.62
N GLY A 129 20.15 -8.56 0.46
CA GLY A 129 19.63 -7.38 -0.25
C GLY A 129 18.63 -6.58 0.60
N ALA A 130 17.73 -7.27 1.30
CA ALA A 130 16.78 -6.64 2.22
C ALA A 130 17.48 -5.96 3.42
N ALA A 131 18.52 -6.58 3.98
CA ALA A 131 19.32 -5.97 5.04
C ALA A 131 20.05 -4.70 4.55
N VAL A 132 20.61 -4.73 3.34
CA VAL A 132 21.23 -3.55 2.72
C VAL A 132 20.22 -2.42 2.54
N MET A 133 18.99 -2.71 2.09
CA MET A 133 17.91 -1.70 2.03
C MET A 133 17.59 -1.11 3.41
N ALA A 134 17.52 -1.94 4.45
CA ALA A 134 17.22 -1.47 5.81
C ALA A 134 18.34 -0.56 6.35
N VAL A 135 19.61 -0.92 6.13
CA VAL A 135 20.76 -0.10 6.53
C VAL A 135 20.81 1.22 5.75
N ALA A 136 20.45 1.19 4.46
CA ALA A 136 20.44 2.38 3.60
C ALA A 136 19.55 3.51 4.13
N VAL A 137 18.50 3.18 4.90
CA VAL A 137 17.59 4.16 5.50
C VAL A 137 18.27 5.03 6.57
N VAL A 138 19.33 4.52 7.21
CA VAL A 138 20.08 5.25 8.25
C VAL A 138 21.21 6.11 7.65
N LEU A 139 21.61 5.84 6.40
CA LEU A 139 22.60 6.64 5.68
C LEU A 139 22.07 8.03 5.31
N PRO A 140 22.93 8.99 4.91
CA PRO A 140 22.50 10.30 4.43
C PRO A 140 21.71 10.19 3.12
N TRP A 141 20.53 10.81 3.06
CA TRP A 141 19.66 10.87 1.88
C TRP A 141 19.68 12.24 1.22
N ALA A 142 19.79 13.31 2.01
CA ALA A 142 19.85 14.68 1.53
C ALA A 142 20.80 15.51 2.40
N SER A 143 21.50 16.44 1.78
CA SER A 143 22.33 17.44 2.44
C SER A 143 22.13 18.81 1.81
N GLY A 144 22.33 19.87 2.60
CA GLY A 144 22.22 21.26 2.14
C GLY A 144 20.79 21.78 1.91
N ALA A 145 19.83 20.90 1.59
CA ALA A 145 18.40 21.17 1.56
C ALA A 145 17.60 19.87 1.72
N ALA A 146 16.29 19.98 1.95
CA ALA A 146 15.42 18.82 2.02
C ALA A 146 15.03 18.26 0.64
N LEU A 147 14.77 16.95 0.58
CA LEU A 147 14.32 16.29 -0.66
C LEU A 147 12.81 16.47 -0.91
N VAL A 148 11.98 16.05 0.05
CA VAL A 148 10.51 16.04 -0.12
C VAL A 148 9.86 17.25 0.56
N THR A 149 10.31 17.62 1.76
CA THR A 149 9.68 18.71 2.54
C THR A 149 10.06 20.09 2.03
N SER A 150 11.06 20.23 1.16
CA SER A 150 11.35 21.47 0.44
C SER A 150 10.19 21.89 -0.48
N TYR A 151 9.34 20.96 -0.91
CA TYR A 151 8.08 21.29 -1.59
C TYR A 151 7.08 21.99 -0.69
N SER A 152 7.07 21.69 0.60
CA SER A 152 5.95 22.03 1.49
C SER A 152 6.33 22.93 2.65
N ARG A 153 7.62 23.21 2.85
CA ARG A 153 8.14 24.06 3.92
C ARG A 153 9.33 24.91 3.43
N ARG A 154 9.15 26.23 3.37
CA ARG A 154 10.21 27.15 2.91
C ARG A 154 11.48 27.10 3.76
N ALA A 155 11.33 26.84 5.06
CA ALA A 155 12.47 26.68 5.97
C ALA A 155 13.38 25.48 5.62
N ASP A 156 12.88 24.53 4.83
CA ASP A 156 13.62 23.34 4.43
C ASP A 156 14.27 23.48 3.02
N GLU A 157 14.09 24.64 2.36
CA GLU A 157 14.68 24.95 1.04
C GLU A 157 16.20 25.23 1.13
N SER A 158 16.70 25.70 2.26
CA SER A 158 18.13 25.96 2.47
C SER A 158 18.54 25.59 3.90
N LEU A 159 19.29 24.51 4.03
CA LEU A 159 19.79 23.96 5.29
C LEU A 159 21.31 23.70 5.17
N PRO A 160 22.12 24.77 5.00
CA PRO A 160 23.54 24.64 4.72
C PRO A 160 24.27 23.90 5.85
N GLY A 161 25.12 22.95 5.47
CA GLY A 161 25.92 22.15 6.41
C GLY A 161 25.16 21.06 7.17
N GLN A 162 23.86 20.90 6.94
CA GLN A 162 23.07 19.84 7.57
C GLN A 162 22.91 18.62 6.65
N THR A 163 22.91 17.43 7.26
CA THR A 163 22.74 16.14 6.57
C THR A 163 21.61 15.35 7.22
N PHE A 164 20.73 14.78 6.42
CA PHE A 164 19.53 14.09 6.88
C PHE A 164 19.50 12.66 6.38
N ASN A 165 19.10 11.72 7.25
CA ASN A 165 18.91 10.32 6.87
C ASN A 165 17.49 10.07 6.30
N GLY A 166 17.23 8.83 5.88
CA GLY A 166 15.94 8.44 5.30
C GLY A 166 14.75 8.51 6.25
N LEU A 167 14.96 8.54 7.57
CA LEU A 167 13.89 8.62 8.57
C LEU A 167 13.59 10.05 9.02
N ALA A 168 14.51 10.98 8.80
CA ALA A 168 14.31 12.40 9.09
C ALA A 168 13.22 12.99 8.20
N ALA A 169 12.51 14.00 8.73
CA ALA A 169 11.46 14.68 7.98
C ALA A 169 12.02 15.36 6.73
N GLN A 170 13.16 16.06 6.88
CA GLN A 170 13.89 16.76 5.81
C GLN A 170 14.56 15.81 4.80
N GLY A 171 14.72 14.54 5.15
CA GLY A 171 15.25 13.51 4.26
C GLY A 171 14.16 12.84 3.43
N GLY A 172 14.13 11.50 3.49
CA GLY A 172 13.14 10.68 2.80
C GLY A 172 11.82 10.48 3.56
N SER A 173 11.76 10.82 4.85
CA SER A 173 10.60 10.67 5.74
C SER A 173 9.84 9.35 5.54
N TRP A 174 8.68 9.38 4.88
CA TRP A 174 7.84 8.20 4.67
C TRP A 174 8.37 7.27 3.58
N PHE A 175 9.16 7.75 2.61
CA PHE A 175 9.86 6.87 1.68
C PHE A 175 10.84 5.95 2.42
N GLY A 176 11.59 6.50 3.40
CA GLY A 176 12.46 5.70 4.25
C GLY A 176 11.70 4.74 5.18
N ILE A 177 10.58 5.17 5.76
CA ILE A 177 9.74 4.32 6.62
C ILE A 177 9.12 3.16 5.83
N VAL A 178 8.53 3.44 4.66
CA VAL A 178 7.94 2.41 3.79
C VAL A 178 9.03 1.43 3.33
N LEU A 179 10.18 1.93 2.89
CA LEU A 179 11.31 1.09 2.49
C LEU A 179 11.78 0.19 3.63
N LEU A 180 11.93 0.73 4.85
CA LEU A 180 12.32 -0.02 6.03
C LEU A 180 11.29 -1.11 6.38
N ALA A 181 10.00 -0.78 6.33
CA ALA A 181 8.92 -1.73 6.60
C ALA A 181 8.92 -2.89 5.58
N LEU A 182 9.11 -2.59 4.29
CA LEU A 182 9.21 -3.60 3.23
C LEU A 182 10.46 -4.48 3.40
N ALA A 183 11.60 -3.89 3.73
CA ALA A 183 12.84 -4.61 4.00
C ALA A 183 12.72 -5.55 5.20
N ILE A 184 12.15 -5.08 6.33
CA ILE A 184 11.90 -5.90 7.52
C ILE A 184 10.95 -7.04 7.19
N ALA A 185 9.84 -6.76 6.51
CA ALA A 185 8.89 -7.79 6.11
C ALA A 185 9.54 -8.86 5.22
N ALA A 186 10.42 -8.47 4.30
CA ALA A 186 11.14 -9.41 3.44
C ALA A 186 12.11 -10.30 4.25
N MET A 187 12.84 -9.71 5.22
CA MET A 187 13.72 -10.47 6.11
C MET A 187 12.95 -11.43 7.02
N VAL A 188 11.83 -10.99 7.59
CA VAL A 188 10.91 -11.83 8.37
C VAL A 188 10.37 -12.97 7.51
N GLY A 189 10.09 -12.72 6.24
CA GLY A 189 9.68 -13.75 5.28
C GLY A 189 10.74 -14.82 5.07
N CYS A 190 11.99 -14.39 4.86
CA CYS A 190 13.13 -15.29 4.76
C CYS A 190 13.29 -16.16 6.02
N ALA A 191 13.23 -15.55 7.20
CA ALA A 191 13.33 -16.26 8.47
C ALA A 191 12.16 -17.24 8.70
N ALA A 192 10.94 -16.84 8.37
CA ALA A 192 9.74 -17.65 8.54
C ALA A 192 9.80 -18.94 7.71
N VAL A 193 10.25 -18.87 6.45
CA VAL A 193 10.37 -20.07 5.59
C VAL A 193 11.49 -20.99 6.06
N LEU A 194 12.61 -20.44 6.53
CA LEU A 194 13.71 -21.24 7.09
C LEU A 194 13.31 -21.95 8.38
N ALA A 195 12.54 -21.29 9.25
CA ALA A 195 12.10 -21.85 10.52
C ALA A 195 10.96 -22.87 10.36
N ARG A 196 9.99 -22.59 9.48
CA ARG A 196 8.76 -23.39 9.33
C ARG A 196 8.34 -23.48 7.86
N PRO A 197 9.00 -24.33 7.04
CA PRO A 197 8.66 -24.48 5.62
C PRO A 197 7.22 -24.95 5.44
N GLY A 198 6.48 -24.30 4.54
CA GLY A 198 5.09 -24.64 4.23
C GLY A 198 4.03 -24.15 5.23
N ARG A 199 4.42 -23.57 6.37
CA ARG A 199 3.51 -22.95 7.36
C ARG A 199 3.63 -21.43 7.45
N ALA A 200 4.57 -20.83 6.71
CA ALA A 200 4.69 -19.38 6.63
C ALA A 200 3.41 -18.79 6.01
N PRO A 201 2.88 -17.67 6.55
CA PRO A 201 1.77 -16.97 5.92
C PRO A 201 2.20 -16.51 4.52
N ARG A 202 1.24 -16.37 3.60
CA ARG A 202 1.52 -16.20 2.16
C ARG A 202 2.39 -14.98 1.83
N TRP A 203 2.23 -13.89 2.58
CA TRP A 203 3.04 -12.68 2.42
C TRP A 203 4.51 -12.88 2.85
N LEU A 204 4.80 -13.97 3.57
CA LEU A 204 6.11 -14.38 4.06
C LEU A 204 6.62 -15.63 3.34
N ALA A 205 6.09 -15.93 2.15
CA ALA A 205 6.52 -17.03 1.28
C ALA A 205 7.38 -16.49 0.11
N PRO A 206 7.92 -17.34 -0.79
CA PRO A 206 8.85 -16.91 -1.85
C PRO A 206 8.27 -15.84 -2.79
N ASP A 207 6.98 -15.94 -3.10
CA ASP A 207 6.19 -14.95 -3.84
C ASP A 207 6.08 -13.63 -3.07
N GLY A 208 5.83 -13.70 -1.76
CA GLY A 208 5.86 -12.54 -0.87
C GLY A 208 7.22 -11.82 -0.86
N ALA A 209 8.32 -12.57 -0.82
CA ALA A 209 9.67 -12.00 -0.82
C ALA A 209 9.99 -11.22 -2.11
N VAL A 210 9.65 -11.76 -3.29
CA VAL A 210 9.80 -11.05 -4.57
C VAL A 210 8.93 -9.79 -4.60
N LEU A 211 7.69 -9.90 -4.15
CA LEU A 211 6.75 -8.79 -4.11
C LEU A 211 7.26 -7.65 -3.22
N LEU A 212 7.76 -7.96 -2.02
CA LEU A 212 8.31 -6.98 -1.08
C LEU A 212 9.61 -6.37 -1.61
N ALA A 213 10.49 -7.19 -2.19
CA ALA A 213 11.73 -6.70 -2.80
C ALA A 213 11.46 -5.78 -4.00
N MET A 214 10.48 -6.12 -4.84
CA MET A 214 10.12 -5.29 -5.99
C MET A 214 9.46 -3.99 -5.58
N ALA A 215 8.57 -4.03 -4.57
CA ALA A 215 7.99 -2.82 -4.00
C ALA A 215 9.07 -1.91 -3.39
N GLY A 216 10.02 -2.48 -2.64
CA GLY A 216 11.15 -1.76 -2.06
C GLY A 216 12.04 -1.14 -3.14
N LEU A 217 12.32 -1.87 -4.22
CA LEU A 217 13.07 -1.37 -5.37
C LEU A 217 12.37 -0.18 -6.03
N VAL A 218 11.05 -0.23 -6.20
CA VAL A 218 10.26 0.88 -6.77
C VAL A 218 10.33 2.12 -5.88
N VAL A 219 10.19 1.95 -4.56
CA VAL A 219 10.29 3.06 -3.59
C VAL A 219 11.71 3.66 -3.60
N ALA A 220 12.75 2.83 -3.65
CA ALA A 220 14.14 3.28 -3.75
C ALA A 220 14.42 4.01 -5.07
N LEU A 221 13.93 3.47 -6.19
CA LEU A 221 14.05 4.10 -7.51
C LEU A 221 13.37 5.47 -7.53
N ALA A 222 12.18 5.59 -6.95
CA ALA A 222 11.50 6.87 -6.85
C ALA A 222 12.27 7.88 -6.00
N ALA A 223 12.88 7.47 -4.87
CA ALA A 223 13.71 8.37 -4.07
C ALA A 223 14.95 8.88 -4.84
N VAL A 224 15.48 8.10 -5.79
CA VAL A 224 16.58 8.51 -6.66
C VAL A 224 16.10 9.45 -7.78
N LEU A 225 14.94 9.17 -8.36
CA LEU A 225 14.38 9.96 -9.47
C LEU A 225 13.69 11.25 -9.01
N LEU A 226 13.29 11.34 -7.74
CA LEU A 226 12.63 12.51 -7.19
C LEU A 226 13.53 13.73 -7.30
N GLN A 227 13.06 14.78 -7.96
CA GLN A 227 13.78 16.04 -8.06
C GLN A 227 13.41 16.92 -6.86
N PRO A 228 14.35 17.71 -6.31
CA PRO A 228 14.02 18.75 -5.33
C PRO A 228 13.34 19.94 -6.03
N THR A 229 12.78 20.87 -5.25
CA THR A 229 12.26 22.14 -5.81
C THR A 229 13.38 23.02 -6.36
N ASP A 230 13.04 23.89 -7.33
CA ASP A 230 13.98 24.89 -7.86
C ASP A 230 14.51 25.86 -6.77
N ALA A 231 13.74 26.03 -5.68
CA ALA A 231 14.11 26.84 -4.53
C ALA A 231 15.11 26.15 -3.57
N ALA A 232 15.34 24.84 -3.72
CA ALA A 232 16.20 24.05 -2.84
C ALA A 232 17.70 24.31 -3.08
N ALA A 233 18.17 25.48 -2.66
CA ALA A 233 19.54 25.94 -2.89
C ALA A 233 20.56 25.05 -2.16
N GLY A 234 21.52 24.51 -2.90
CA GLY A 234 22.59 23.66 -2.35
C GLY A 234 22.14 22.23 -2.01
N PHE A 235 21.03 21.75 -2.58
CA PHE A 235 20.63 20.35 -2.46
C PHE A 235 21.71 19.41 -3.03
N GLU A 236 22.17 18.49 -2.19
CA GLU A 236 23.02 17.38 -2.58
C GLU A 236 22.36 16.05 -2.18
N ARG A 237 22.31 15.11 -3.12
CA ARG A 237 21.74 13.78 -2.87
C ARG A 237 22.77 12.90 -2.18
N GLY A 238 22.43 12.38 -1.01
CA GLY A 238 23.30 11.49 -0.24
C GLY A 238 23.39 10.07 -0.82
N ALA A 239 24.25 9.24 -0.23
CA ALA A 239 24.49 7.87 -0.66
C ALA A 239 23.31 6.90 -0.37
N GLY A 240 22.44 7.22 0.60
CA GLY A 240 21.38 6.35 1.08
C GLY A 240 20.43 5.82 -0.02
N PRO A 241 19.81 6.67 -0.85
CA PRO A 241 18.94 6.24 -1.95
C PRO A 241 19.63 5.30 -2.95
N TRP A 242 20.91 5.50 -3.23
CA TRP A 242 21.69 4.64 -4.11
C TRP A 242 21.98 3.28 -3.49
N VAL A 243 22.32 3.23 -2.20
CA VAL A 243 22.51 1.97 -1.46
C VAL A 243 21.18 1.22 -1.31
N ALA A 244 20.06 1.93 -1.14
CA ALA A 244 18.73 1.33 -1.13
C ALA A 244 18.39 0.71 -2.49
N LEU A 245 18.71 1.39 -3.59
CA LEU A 245 18.48 0.90 -4.95
C LEU A 245 19.28 -0.39 -5.21
N THR A 246 20.56 -0.41 -4.84
CA THR A 246 21.41 -1.61 -5.01
C THR A 246 20.94 -2.76 -4.13
N GLY A 247 20.59 -2.50 -2.87
CA GLY A 247 19.98 -3.49 -1.98
C GLY A 247 18.68 -4.08 -2.55
N GLY A 248 17.81 -3.23 -3.12
CA GLY A 248 16.57 -3.64 -3.76
C GLY A 248 16.80 -4.52 -5.00
N LEU A 249 17.81 -4.20 -5.82
CA LEU A 249 18.19 -5.01 -6.98
C LEU A 249 18.69 -6.40 -6.56
N VAL A 250 19.56 -6.45 -5.54
CA VAL A 250 20.07 -7.72 -4.98
C VAL A 250 18.92 -8.54 -4.38
N ALA A 251 18.02 -7.91 -3.62
CA ALA A 251 16.87 -8.58 -3.03
C ALA A 251 15.93 -9.14 -4.09
N LEU A 252 15.66 -8.37 -5.16
CA LEU A 252 14.81 -8.81 -6.26
C LEU A 252 15.46 -9.96 -7.04
N ALA A 253 16.77 -9.90 -7.31
CA ALA A 253 17.51 -10.98 -7.96
C ALA A 253 17.47 -12.27 -7.14
N GLY A 254 17.73 -12.18 -5.82
CA GLY A 254 17.60 -13.29 -4.89
C GLY A 254 16.18 -13.88 -4.87
N GLY A 255 15.17 -13.02 -4.80
CA GLY A 255 13.78 -13.41 -4.80
C GLY A 255 13.38 -14.12 -6.09
N VAL A 256 13.80 -13.62 -7.27
CA VAL A 256 13.51 -14.25 -8.56
C VAL A 256 14.18 -15.62 -8.67
N LEU A 257 15.43 -15.76 -8.19
CA LEU A 257 16.09 -17.06 -8.09
C LEU A 257 15.32 -18.01 -7.16
N TRP A 258 14.83 -17.50 -6.02
CA TRP A 258 14.03 -18.27 -5.08
C TRP A 258 12.73 -18.74 -5.72
N LEU A 259 12.02 -17.84 -6.40
CA LEU A 259 10.80 -18.14 -7.14
C LEU A 259 11.01 -19.22 -8.20
N ARG A 260 12.20 -19.30 -8.81
CA ARG A 260 12.57 -20.33 -9.81
C ARG A 260 12.89 -21.69 -9.20
N VAL A 261 13.34 -21.75 -7.95
CA VAL A 261 13.72 -23.01 -7.27
C VAL A 261 12.62 -23.51 -6.33
N ALA A 262 11.75 -22.63 -5.85
CA ALA A 262 10.70 -22.97 -4.91
C ALA A 262 9.75 -24.05 -5.46
N PRO A 263 9.50 -25.14 -4.71
CA PRO A 263 8.58 -26.21 -5.10
C PRO A 263 7.14 -25.74 -4.85
N ALA A 264 6.64 -24.89 -5.74
CA ALA A 264 5.29 -24.35 -5.69
C ALA A 264 4.45 -24.89 -6.85
N ALA A 265 3.25 -25.37 -6.54
CA ALA A 265 2.27 -25.86 -7.50
C ALA A 265 0.90 -25.24 -7.23
N PRO A 266 0.05 -25.08 -8.27
CA PRO A 266 -1.30 -24.61 -8.05
C PRO A 266 -2.13 -25.70 -7.36
N ARG A 267 -2.96 -25.32 -6.37
CA ARG A 267 -3.91 -26.22 -5.68
C ARG A 267 -4.83 -26.96 -6.66
N ARG A 268 -5.16 -26.30 -7.77
CA ARG A 268 -5.96 -26.85 -8.88
C ARG A 268 -5.31 -26.41 -10.19
N PRO A 269 -5.23 -27.27 -11.20
CA PRO A 269 -4.68 -26.89 -12.50
C PRO A 269 -5.40 -25.65 -13.01
N LEU A 270 -4.63 -24.66 -13.47
CA LEU A 270 -5.24 -23.43 -13.94
C LEU A 270 -6.07 -23.72 -15.19
N ARG A 271 -7.26 -23.11 -15.25
CA ARG A 271 -8.10 -23.21 -16.45
C ARG A 271 -7.30 -22.68 -17.65
N ARG A 272 -7.35 -23.42 -18.77
CA ARG A 272 -6.76 -23.02 -20.05
C ARG A 272 -7.44 -21.80 -20.70
N ARG A 273 -8.55 -21.32 -20.14
CA ARG A 273 -9.23 -20.10 -20.60
C ARG A 273 -8.57 -18.85 -20.05
N VAL A 274 -8.64 -17.78 -20.83
CA VAL A 274 -8.15 -16.44 -20.46
C VAL A 274 -8.92 -15.93 -19.23
N GLY A 275 -8.18 -15.60 -18.18
CA GLY A 275 -8.72 -14.99 -16.97
C GLY A 275 -8.98 -13.50 -17.19
N GLY A 276 -10.16 -13.15 -17.72
CA GLY A 276 -10.52 -11.77 -18.05
C GLY A 276 -10.39 -10.78 -16.88
N GLY A 277 -10.61 -11.21 -15.64
CA GLY A 277 -10.48 -10.36 -14.45
C GLY A 277 -9.07 -9.76 -14.26
N SER A 278 -8.01 -10.53 -14.49
CA SER A 278 -6.63 -10.02 -14.38
C SER A 278 -6.32 -9.00 -15.48
N LEU A 279 -6.83 -9.19 -16.70
CA LEU A 279 -6.64 -8.23 -17.80
C LEU A 279 -7.35 -6.91 -17.52
N VAL A 280 -8.61 -6.97 -17.09
CA VAL A 280 -9.40 -5.77 -16.79
C VAL A 280 -8.76 -4.97 -15.65
N LEU A 281 -8.34 -5.63 -14.57
CA LEU A 281 -7.69 -4.95 -13.44
C LEU A 281 -6.30 -4.40 -13.81
N GLY A 282 -5.54 -5.12 -14.66
CA GLY A 282 -4.27 -4.62 -15.19
C GLY A 282 -4.45 -3.39 -16.08
N ALA A 283 -5.44 -3.40 -16.97
CA ALA A 283 -5.77 -2.25 -17.81
C ALA A 283 -6.26 -1.05 -16.99
N LEU A 284 -7.11 -1.30 -15.98
CA LEU A 284 -7.57 -0.28 -15.03
C LEU A 284 -6.40 0.37 -14.28
N ALA A 285 -5.40 -0.42 -13.86
CA ALA A 285 -4.21 0.11 -13.22
C ALA A 285 -3.44 1.10 -14.12
N VAL A 286 -3.36 0.84 -15.43
CA VAL A 286 -2.73 1.77 -16.40
C VAL A 286 -3.58 3.02 -16.58
N VAL A 287 -4.90 2.88 -16.75
CA VAL A 287 -5.81 4.03 -16.90
C VAL A 287 -5.73 4.96 -15.68
N LEU A 288 -5.76 4.39 -14.47
CA LEU A 288 -5.61 5.14 -13.23
C LEU A 288 -4.23 5.79 -13.12
N ALA A 289 -3.17 5.13 -13.58
CA ALA A 289 -1.84 5.73 -13.59
C ALA A 289 -1.72 6.88 -14.60
N VAL A 290 -2.36 6.78 -15.77
CA VAL A 290 -2.47 7.91 -16.72
C VAL A 290 -3.25 9.06 -16.09
N ALA A 291 -4.37 8.77 -15.44
CA ALA A 291 -5.12 9.80 -14.69
C ALA A 291 -4.24 10.45 -13.61
N SER A 292 -3.44 9.66 -12.89
CA SER A 292 -2.48 10.16 -11.91
C SER A 292 -1.45 11.13 -12.51
N VAL A 293 -0.93 10.84 -13.70
CA VAL A 293 0.06 11.70 -14.39
C VAL A 293 -0.50 13.11 -14.65
N PHE A 294 -1.73 13.20 -15.14
CA PHE A 294 -2.39 14.47 -15.51
C PHE A 294 -3.20 15.11 -14.38
N SER A 295 -3.29 14.46 -13.22
CA SER A 295 -3.99 15.01 -12.05
C SER A 295 -3.03 15.81 -11.18
N THR A 296 -3.59 16.71 -10.38
CA THR A 296 -2.85 17.48 -9.38
C THR A 296 -2.23 16.57 -8.33
N TRP A 297 -0.92 16.60 -8.17
CA TRP A 297 -0.17 15.88 -7.12
C TRP A 297 0.07 16.73 -5.88
N SER A 298 0.21 18.04 -6.06
CA SER A 298 0.34 19.00 -4.96
C SER A 298 -0.34 20.32 -5.29
N ILE A 299 -0.84 20.96 -4.23
CA ILE A 299 -1.52 22.24 -4.27
C ILE A 299 -0.73 23.18 -3.36
N ASP A 300 -0.18 24.25 -3.93
CA ASP A 300 0.50 25.30 -3.16
C ASP A 300 -0.35 26.58 -3.10
N GLN A 301 -0.80 26.93 -1.90
CA GLN A 301 -1.58 28.14 -1.60
C GLN A 301 -0.74 29.25 -0.94
N ARG A 302 0.59 29.13 -0.95
CA ARG A 302 1.51 30.09 -0.30
C ARG A 302 1.91 31.26 -1.20
N GLN A 303 1.34 31.39 -2.40
CA GLN A 303 1.66 32.53 -3.27
C GLN A 303 1.24 33.85 -2.61
N ASP A 304 2.15 34.82 -2.62
CA ASP A 304 1.87 36.18 -2.19
C ASP A 304 0.92 36.82 -3.21
N ALA A 305 -0.01 37.65 -2.73
CA ALA A 305 -0.98 38.34 -3.58
C ALA A 305 -0.26 39.15 -4.65
N VAL A 306 -0.32 38.70 -5.90
CA VAL A 306 0.10 39.51 -7.04
C VAL A 306 -0.98 40.56 -7.24
N ILE A 307 -0.70 41.81 -6.85
CA ILE A 307 -1.62 42.92 -7.11
C ILE A 307 -1.63 43.12 -8.62
N THR A 308 -2.73 42.77 -9.28
CA THR A 308 -2.88 43.01 -10.71
C THR A 308 -2.98 44.53 -10.96
N PRO A 309 -2.68 45.00 -12.18
CA PRO A 309 -2.82 46.42 -12.51
C PRO A 309 -4.22 46.97 -12.20
N GLU A 310 -5.27 46.15 -12.32
CA GLU A 310 -6.64 46.54 -11.96
C GLU A 310 -6.85 46.67 -10.46
N LEU A 311 -6.31 45.75 -9.64
CA LEU A 311 -6.36 45.84 -8.18
C LEU A 311 -5.53 47.02 -7.67
N GLN A 312 -4.43 47.35 -8.35
CA GLN A 312 -3.60 48.51 -8.04
C GLN A 312 -4.39 49.81 -8.30
N ALA A 313 -5.07 49.92 -9.45
CA ALA A 313 -5.90 51.06 -9.78
C ALA A 313 -7.06 51.27 -8.78
N GLN A 314 -7.68 50.18 -8.29
CA GLN A 314 -8.71 50.26 -7.24
C GLN A 314 -8.16 50.75 -5.90
N ILE A 315 -6.93 50.33 -5.54
CA ILE A 315 -6.26 50.84 -4.34
C ILE A 315 -5.96 52.33 -4.50
N ASP A 316 -5.48 52.74 -5.67
CA ASP A 316 -5.15 54.14 -5.96
C ASP A 316 -6.41 55.03 -5.94
N GLU A 317 -7.54 54.56 -6.48
CA GLU A 317 -8.84 55.26 -6.45
C GLU A 317 -9.35 55.48 -5.01
N VAL A 318 -9.29 54.44 -4.16
CA VAL A 318 -9.68 54.55 -2.74
C VAL A 318 -8.78 55.52 -1.97
N MET A 319 -7.48 55.54 -2.30
CA MET A 319 -6.53 56.47 -1.71
C MET A 319 -6.75 57.91 -2.17
N GLU A 320 -7.17 58.12 -3.43
CA GLU A 320 -7.52 59.43 -3.97
C GLU A 320 -8.81 59.98 -3.33
N GLN A 321 -9.84 59.15 -3.16
CA GLN A 321 -11.09 59.52 -2.46
C GLN A 321 -10.85 59.91 -1.00
N ALA A 322 -9.92 59.22 -0.32
CA ALA A 322 -9.50 59.58 1.03
C ALA A 322 -8.73 60.92 1.07
N ALA A 323 -7.90 61.22 0.06
CA ALA A 323 -7.18 62.48 -0.06
C ALA A 323 -8.11 63.66 -0.40
N ALA A 324 -9.18 63.41 -1.17
CA ALA A 324 -10.23 64.38 -1.47
C ALA A 324 -11.17 64.66 -0.28
N GLY A 325 -11.06 63.89 0.81
CA GLY A 325 -11.90 64.03 2.00
C GLY A 325 -13.30 63.41 1.87
N GLU A 326 -13.55 62.63 0.81
CA GLU A 326 -14.83 61.95 0.56
C GLU A 326 -15.01 60.71 1.46
N ILE A 327 -13.91 60.12 1.92
CA ILE A 327 -13.89 58.93 2.79
C ILE A 327 -12.99 59.17 3.99
N GLU A 328 -13.44 58.74 5.17
CA GLU A 328 -12.65 58.81 6.40
C GLU A 328 -11.41 57.89 6.31
N PRO A 329 -10.21 58.33 6.74
CA PRO A 329 -8.96 57.58 6.54
C PRO A 329 -8.97 56.15 7.10
N ALA A 330 -9.71 55.91 8.18
CA ALA A 330 -9.87 54.58 8.78
C ALA A 330 -10.69 53.63 7.89
N VAL A 331 -11.69 54.15 7.17
CA VAL A 331 -12.53 53.38 6.25
C VAL A 331 -11.74 53.05 4.98
N ALA A 332 -10.99 54.02 4.45
CA ALA A 332 -10.10 53.81 3.31
C ALA A 332 -9.04 52.74 3.59
N ALA A 333 -8.38 52.78 4.76
CA ALA A 333 -7.43 51.75 5.18
C ALA A 333 -8.06 50.34 5.25
N THR A 334 -9.31 50.25 5.70
CA THR A 334 -10.07 48.98 5.74
C THR A 334 -10.41 48.49 4.33
N GLN A 335 -10.86 49.37 3.43
CA GLN A 335 -11.15 49.02 2.03
C GLN A 335 -9.90 48.56 1.29
N VAL A 336 -8.77 49.25 1.44
CA VAL A 336 -7.47 48.81 0.89
C VAL A 336 -7.06 47.45 1.45
N ALA A 337 -7.31 47.19 2.74
CA ALA A 337 -7.05 45.88 3.34
C ALA A 337 -7.94 44.77 2.73
N VAL A 338 -9.22 45.06 2.45
CA VAL A 338 -10.15 44.14 1.77
C VAL A 338 -9.72 43.88 0.32
N ILE A 339 -9.30 44.91 -0.42
CA ILE A 339 -8.81 44.77 -1.80
C ILE A 339 -7.50 43.97 -1.85
N ARG A 340 -6.58 44.22 -0.90
CA ARG A 340 -5.38 43.38 -0.75
C ARG A 340 -5.70 41.96 -0.31
N ALA A 341 -6.79 41.75 0.44
CA ALA A 341 -7.26 40.43 0.83
C ALA A 341 -7.96 39.69 -0.32
N SER A 342 -8.66 40.39 -1.21
CA SER A 342 -9.24 39.79 -2.43
C SER A 342 -8.13 39.40 -3.43
N ALA A 343 -7.03 40.14 -3.48
CA ALA A 343 -5.81 39.76 -4.21
C ALA A 343 -5.12 38.50 -3.64
N LYS A 344 -5.33 38.18 -2.35
CA LYS A 344 -4.85 36.91 -1.74
C LYS A 344 -5.73 35.71 -2.11
N ALA A 345 -6.93 35.92 -2.63
CA ALA A 345 -7.84 34.85 -2.97
C ALA A 345 -7.70 34.47 -4.45
N ASN A 346 -7.25 33.22 -4.68
CA ASN A 346 -7.47 32.42 -5.91
C ASN A 346 -6.34 32.21 -6.92
N SER A 347 -5.06 32.20 -6.53
CA SER A 347 -4.02 31.56 -7.35
C SER A 347 -3.31 30.43 -6.58
N ALA A 348 -4.04 29.34 -6.33
CA ALA A 348 -3.38 28.10 -5.91
C ALA A 348 -2.60 27.53 -7.11
N ASP A 349 -1.28 27.34 -6.96
CA ASP A 349 -0.48 26.71 -8.01
C ASP A 349 -0.76 25.20 -7.97
N LEU A 350 -1.33 24.69 -9.07
CA LEU A 350 -1.70 23.30 -9.24
C LEU A 350 -0.55 22.59 -9.96
N ILE A 351 0.16 21.74 -9.21
CA ILE A 351 1.31 21.00 -9.74
C ILE A 351 0.84 19.58 -10.08
N ASP A 352 0.94 19.22 -11.37
CA ASP A 352 0.57 17.89 -11.88
C ASP A 352 1.71 16.86 -11.69
N GLY A 353 1.46 15.62 -12.10
CA GLY A 353 2.42 14.51 -11.95
C GLY A 353 3.46 14.38 -13.07
N ALA A 354 3.39 15.25 -14.09
CA ALA A 354 4.24 15.20 -15.30
C ALA A 354 5.17 16.41 -15.43
N SER A 355 4.80 17.55 -14.84
CA SER A 355 5.54 18.80 -14.97
C SER A 355 6.90 18.72 -14.30
N SER A 356 7.87 19.45 -14.87
CA SER A 356 9.20 19.63 -14.29
C SER A 356 9.18 20.42 -12.97
N ARG A 357 8.08 21.14 -12.69
CA ARG A 357 7.87 21.85 -11.42
C ARG A 357 7.44 20.92 -10.27
N GLY A 358 6.97 19.72 -10.59
CA GLY A 358 6.52 18.72 -9.63
C GLY A 358 7.57 17.64 -9.36
N ALA A 359 7.23 16.73 -8.45
CA ALA A 359 8.15 15.67 -8.03
C ALA A 359 8.33 14.53 -9.05
N GLY A 360 7.67 14.57 -10.21
CA GLY A 360 7.79 13.60 -11.30
C GLY A 360 7.28 12.18 -11.00
N LEU A 361 6.63 11.98 -9.84
CA LEU A 361 6.16 10.66 -9.39
C LEU A 361 5.00 10.09 -10.22
N GLY A 362 4.28 10.93 -10.97
CA GLY A 362 3.24 10.48 -11.89
C GLY A 362 3.81 9.59 -12.98
N LEU A 363 4.93 9.99 -13.58
CA LEU A 363 5.62 9.22 -14.63
C LEU A 363 6.18 7.89 -14.10
N VAL A 364 6.74 7.89 -12.89
CA VAL A 364 7.22 6.67 -12.23
C VAL A 364 6.05 5.72 -11.96
N THR A 365 4.93 6.25 -11.46
CA THR A 365 3.69 5.49 -11.24
C THR A 365 3.19 4.86 -12.54
N LEU A 366 3.21 5.59 -13.66
CA LEU A 366 2.84 5.07 -14.97
C LEU A 366 3.75 3.93 -15.41
N ALA A 367 5.07 4.13 -15.36
CA ALA A 367 6.05 3.10 -15.73
C ALA A 367 5.85 1.81 -14.91
N VAL A 368 5.65 1.94 -13.60
CA VAL A 368 5.41 0.81 -12.70
C VAL A 368 4.08 0.12 -13.00
N SER A 369 3.02 0.88 -13.27
CA SER A 369 1.71 0.32 -13.67
C SER A 369 1.73 -0.38 -15.02
N VAL A 370 2.56 0.06 -15.97
CA VAL A 370 2.78 -0.65 -17.25
C VAL A 370 3.47 -2.00 -17.00
N VAL A 371 4.50 -2.04 -16.15
CA VAL A 371 5.13 -3.31 -15.71
C VAL A 371 4.10 -4.20 -15.01
N ALA A 372 3.25 -3.63 -14.17
CA ALA A 372 2.21 -4.36 -13.48
C ALA A 372 1.18 -4.96 -14.45
N ALA A 373 0.78 -4.21 -15.48
CA ALA A 373 -0.14 -4.64 -16.51
C ALA A 373 0.46 -5.76 -17.38
N ALA A 374 1.75 -5.70 -17.70
CA ALA A 374 2.45 -6.79 -18.38
C ALA A 374 2.46 -8.07 -17.52
N GLY A 375 2.69 -7.93 -16.21
CA GLY A 375 2.53 -9.02 -15.24
C GLY A 375 1.11 -9.59 -15.22
N ALA A 376 0.10 -8.71 -15.19
CA ALA A 376 -1.31 -9.09 -15.19
C ALA A 376 -1.74 -9.79 -16.48
N ALA A 377 -1.24 -9.34 -17.64
CA ALA A 377 -1.43 -10.00 -18.93
C ALA A 377 -0.81 -11.40 -18.93
N THR A 378 0.42 -11.53 -18.42
CA THR A 378 1.09 -12.83 -18.26
C THR A 378 0.27 -13.78 -17.36
N THR A 379 -0.29 -13.24 -16.28
CA THR A 379 -1.12 -13.98 -15.31
C THR A 379 -2.43 -14.48 -15.90
N SER A 380 -3.05 -13.65 -16.74
CA SER A 380 -4.35 -13.93 -17.36
C SER A 380 -4.34 -15.17 -18.26
N GLY A 381 -3.16 -15.57 -18.75
CA GLY A 381 -3.01 -16.68 -19.69
C GLY A 381 -3.32 -16.31 -21.15
N ILE A 382 -3.42 -15.01 -21.48
CA ILE A 382 -3.66 -14.54 -22.86
C ILE A 382 -2.60 -15.04 -23.85
N PHE A 383 -1.36 -15.24 -23.38
CA PHE A 383 -0.25 -15.75 -24.18
C PHE A 383 -0.11 -17.28 -24.19
N GLY A 384 -1.06 -18.02 -23.59
CA GLY A 384 -1.00 -19.48 -23.53
C GLY A 384 0.12 -20.05 -22.64
N PHE A 385 0.71 -19.24 -21.76
CA PHE A 385 1.80 -19.69 -20.90
C PHE A 385 1.36 -20.71 -19.84
N GLY A 386 2.28 -21.63 -19.49
CA GLY A 386 2.07 -22.60 -18.42
C GLY A 386 1.98 -21.97 -17.03
N ASP A 387 1.49 -22.76 -16.08
CA ASP A 387 1.13 -22.33 -14.72
C ASP A 387 2.23 -21.55 -14.00
N ARG A 388 3.48 -21.98 -14.17
CA ARG A 388 4.63 -21.31 -13.56
C ARG A 388 4.81 -19.87 -14.02
N ARG A 389 4.73 -19.61 -15.33
CA ARG A 389 4.90 -18.25 -15.87
C ARG A 389 3.73 -17.36 -15.49
N ARG A 390 2.51 -17.92 -15.42
CA ARG A 390 1.33 -17.20 -14.94
C ARG A 390 1.46 -16.79 -13.47
N TRP A 391 2.03 -17.66 -12.63
CA TRP A 391 2.34 -17.33 -11.24
C TRP A 391 3.38 -16.21 -11.14
N VAL A 392 4.49 -16.31 -11.87
CA VAL A 392 5.52 -15.26 -11.91
C VAL A 392 4.94 -13.92 -12.35
N GLY A 393 4.13 -13.92 -13.42
CA GLY A 393 3.42 -12.72 -13.87
C GLY A 393 2.56 -12.09 -12.77
N GLY A 394 1.92 -12.92 -11.95
CA GLY A 394 1.04 -12.43 -10.88
C GLY A 394 1.83 -11.80 -9.75
N VAL A 395 2.97 -12.38 -9.42
CA VAL A 395 3.92 -11.82 -8.44
C VAL A 395 4.48 -10.48 -8.94
N VAL A 396 4.83 -10.37 -10.23
CA VAL A 396 5.27 -9.11 -10.84
C VAL A 396 4.15 -8.06 -10.79
N ALA A 397 2.91 -8.41 -11.15
CA ALA A 397 1.78 -7.48 -11.05
C ALA A 397 1.58 -6.95 -9.62
N MET A 398 1.66 -7.85 -8.63
CA MET A 398 1.47 -7.48 -7.22
C MET A 398 2.64 -6.66 -6.66
N GLY A 399 3.89 -7.02 -6.96
CA GLY A 399 5.06 -6.28 -6.48
C GLY A 399 5.12 -4.85 -7.05
N ALA A 400 4.78 -4.69 -8.33
CA ALA A 400 4.74 -3.37 -8.97
C ALA A 400 3.59 -2.54 -8.39
N GLY A 401 2.42 -3.16 -8.20
CA GLY A 401 1.28 -2.52 -7.56
C GLY A 401 1.57 -2.05 -6.14
N LEU A 402 2.26 -2.86 -5.32
CA LEU A 402 2.70 -2.43 -3.98
C LEU A 402 3.76 -1.34 -4.02
N GLY A 403 4.64 -1.36 -5.03
CA GLY A 403 5.55 -0.26 -5.32
C GLY A 403 4.79 1.05 -5.52
N ALA A 404 3.80 1.08 -6.41
CA ALA A 404 2.97 2.26 -6.67
C ALA A 404 2.20 2.76 -5.42
N ILE A 405 1.67 1.84 -4.60
CA ILE A 405 1.09 2.19 -3.29
C ILE A 405 2.15 2.84 -2.38
N GLY A 406 3.35 2.27 -2.35
CA GLY A 406 4.48 2.80 -1.59
C GLY A 406 4.88 4.22 -2.02
N LEU A 407 4.78 4.55 -3.30
CA LEU A 407 5.00 5.92 -3.81
C LEU A 407 3.94 6.89 -3.29
N ALA A 408 2.67 6.50 -3.37
CA ALA A 408 1.56 7.33 -2.92
C ALA A 408 1.64 7.60 -1.40
N ILE A 409 1.92 6.56 -0.61
CA ILE A 409 2.12 6.69 0.84
C ILE A 409 3.38 7.49 1.15
N GLY A 410 4.48 7.25 0.44
CA GLY A 410 5.74 7.97 0.59
C GLY A 410 5.57 9.46 0.42
N TRP A 411 4.87 9.88 -0.64
CA TRP A 411 4.55 11.28 -0.90
C TRP A 411 3.58 11.86 0.13
N ALA A 412 2.37 11.31 0.23
CA ALA A 412 1.33 11.84 1.12
C ALA A 412 1.76 11.85 2.59
N GLY A 413 2.43 10.79 3.05
CA GLY A 413 2.93 10.68 4.42
C GLY A 413 4.05 11.67 4.71
N SER A 414 4.97 11.89 3.76
CA SER A 414 6.06 12.85 3.95
C SER A 414 5.51 14.26 4.08
N LEU A 415 4.53 14.61 3.24
CA LEU A 415 3.80 15.88 3.37
C LEU A 415 3.05 15.95 4.70
N ALA A 416 2.27 14.94 5.08
CA ALA A 416 1.53 14.94 6.34
C ALA A 416 2.41 15.11 7.58
N ARG A 417 3.70 14.73 7.53
CA ARG A 417 4.62 14.83 8.66
C ARG A 417 5.21 16.22 8.89
N ALA A 418 5.50 16.97 7.82
CA ALA A 418 6.27 18.21 7.92
C ALA A 418 5.91 19.19 6.79
N THR A 419 4.70 19.73 6.83
CA THR A 419 4.16 20.64 5.80
C THR A 419 3.52 21.88 6.42
N ASP A 420 3.68 23.02 5.75
CA ASP A 420 2.92 24.23 6.04
C ASP A 420 1.43 24.02 5.75
N PHE A 421 0.52 24.60 6.55
CA PHE A 421 -0.94 24.45 6.40
C PHE A 421 -1.50 24.83 5.01
N LYS A 422 -0.73 25.57 4.22
CA LYS A 422 -1.09 26.06 2.89
C LYS A 422 -0.57 25.17 1.74
N PHE A 423 0.04 24.04 2.04
CA PHE A 423 0.46 23.07 1.03
C PHE A 423 -0.21 21.72 1.30
N SER A 424 -0.72 21.07 0.26
CA SER A 424 -1.43 19.78 0.42
C SER A 424 -1.23 18.83 -0.75
N SER A 425 -1.39 17.53 -0.50
CA SER A 425 -1.37 16.50 -1.54
C SER A 425 -2.66 16.50 -2.36
N GLY A 426 -2.55 16.39 -3.67
CA GLY A 426 -3.69 16.37 -4.58
C GLY A 426 -4.21 14.96 -4.94
N VAL A 427 -5.25 14.94 -5.78
CA VAL A 427 -5.97 13.72 -6.21
C VAL A 427 -5.11 12.77 -7.05
N GLY A 428 -4.04 13.26 -7.70
CA GLY A 428 -3.09 12.42 -8.45
C GLY A 428 -2.45 11.32 -7.59
N VAL A 429 -2.23 11.60 -6.30
CA VAL A 429 -1.68 10.65 -5.33
C VAL A 429 -2.69 9.52 -5.03
N LEU A 430 -3.98 9.85 -4.96
CA LEU A 430 -5.05 8.87 -4.80
C LEU A 430 -5.12 7.94 -6.01
N PHE A 431 -5.06 8.49 -7.23
CA PHE A 431 -5.04 7.68 -8.44
C PHE A 431 -3.82 6.76 -8.53
N ALA A 432 -2.64 7.21 -8.06
CA ALA A 432 -1.45 6.35 -7.96
C ALA A 432 -1.67 5.17 -7.00
N GLY A 433 -2.27 5.44 -5.82
CA GLY A 433 -2.62 4.41 -4.86
C GLY A 433 -3.66 3.41 -5.40
N LEU A 434 -4.71 3.89 -6.08
CA LEU A 434 -5.75 3.05 -6.69
C LEU A 434 -5.21 2.24 -7.88
N ALA A 435 -4.31 2.80 -8.67
CA ALA A 435 -3.60 2.08 -9.72
C ALA A 435 -2.82 0.90 -9.14
N GLY A 436 -2.04 1.16 -8.08
CA GLY A 436 -1.31 0.11 -7.37
C GLY A 436 -2.22 -0.96 -6.76
N LEU A 437 -3.34 -0.56 -6.16
CA LEU A 437 -4.33 -1.48 -5.59
C LEU A 437 -4.94 -2.40 -6.66
N SER A 438 -5.30 -1.82 -7.82
CA SER A 438 -5.84 -2.57 -8.97
C SER A 438 -4.85 -3.62 -9.48
N ALA A 439 -3.57 -3.24 -9.60
CA ALA A 439 -2.48 -4.14 -9.98
C ALA A 439 -2.26 -5.29 -8.97
N VAL A 440 -2.33 -5.01 -7.67
CA VAL A 440 -2.25 -6.04 -6.62
C VAL A 440 -3.40 -7.05 -6.76
N PHE A 441 -4.62 -6.58 -6.97
CA PHE A 441 -5.75 -7.48 -7.17
C PHE A 441 -5.65 -8.30 -8.46
N ALA A 442 -5.12 -7.71 -9.54
CA ALA A 442 -4.94 -8.39 -10.82
C ALA A 442 -4.08 -9.66 -10.70
N GLY A 443 -2.96 -9.58 -9.99
CA GLY A 443 -2.07 -10.72 -9.76
C GLY A 443 -2.59 -11.68 -8.68
N ARG A 444 -3.23 -11.16 -7.62
CA ARG A 444 -3.71 -11.95 -6.47
C ARG A 444 -4.69 -13.04 -6.89
N LEU A 445 -5.51 -12.83 -7.93
CA LEU A 445 -6.48 -13.81 -8.42
C LEU A 445 -5.86 -15.18 -8.75
N VAL A 446 -4.63 -15.20 -9.25
CA VAL A 446 -3.92 -16.43 -9.63
C VAL A 446 -2.92 -16.85 -8.58
N VAL A 447 -2.14 -15.91 -8.04
CA VAL A 447 -1.15 -16.20 -6.99
C VAL A 447 -1.82 -16.84 -5.77
N ALA A 448 -3.06 -16.45 -5.46
CA ALA A 448 -3.84 -17.05 -4.38
C ALA A 448 -4.13 -18.56 -4.56
N GLY A 449 -3.91 -19.13 -5.74
CA GLY A 449 -4.05 -20.57 -5.99
C GLY A 449 -2.77 -21.38 -5.75
N PHE A 450 -1.61 -20.76 -5.59
CA PHE A 450 -0.32 -21.46 -5.49
C PHE A 450 0.10 -21.73 -4.05
N GLU A 451 0.60 -22.94 -3.80
CA GLU A 451 1.14 -23.37 -2.52
C GLU A 451 2.38 -24.24 -2.69
N ARG A 452 3.14 -24.38 -1.61
CA ARG A 452 4.27 -25.30 -1.55
C ARG A 452 3.76 -26.75 -1.65
N THR A 453 4.40 -27.56 -2.49
CA THR A 453 4.01 -28.97 -2.68
C THR A 453 4.23 -29.80 -1.41
N LEU A 454 3.29 -30.70 -1.13
CA LEU A 454 3.35 -31.66 -0.02
C LEU A 454 3.92 -32.99 -0.50
N VAL A 455 4.75 -33.63 0.34
CA VAL A 455 5.24 -35.00 0.16
C VAL A 455 4.36 -35.93 0.97
N TYR A 456 3.73 -36.90 0.30
CA TYR A 456 2.95 -37.94 0.96
C TYR A 456 3.82 -39.17 1.16
N ALA A 457 3.74 -39.80 2.34
CA ALA A 457 4.60 -40.89 2.77
C ALA A 457 4.64 -42.10 1.82
N GLY A 458 3.61 -42.31 0.97
CA GLY A 458 3.57 -43.38 -0.04
C GLY A 458 4.36 -43.13 -1.33
N SER A 459 4.79 -41.89 -1.62
CA SER A 459 5.53 -41.56 -2.85
C SER A 459 7.04 -41.85 -2.77
N ALA A 460 7.58 -42.04 -1.57
CA ALA A 460 8.98 -42.38 -1.37
C ALA A 460 9.33 -43.83 -1.77
N GLN A 461 8.35 -44.75 -1.75
CA GLN A 461 8.57 -46.14 -2.15
C GLN A 461 8.58 -46.34 -3.67
N VAL A 462 7.79 -45.58 -4.43
CA VAL A 462 7.67 -45.74 -5.89
C VAL A 462 8.97 -45.36 -6.62
N HIS A 463 9.69 -44.33 -6.15
CA HIS A 463 11.00 -43.98 -6.73
C HIS A 463 12.15 -44.89 -6.29
N ALA A 464 11.97 -45.69 -5.22
CA ALA A 464 12.96 -46.67 -4.80
C ALA A 464 12.82 -48.01 -5.55
N THR A 465 11.61 -48.36 -5.98
CA THR A 465 11.33 -49.54 -6.82
C THR A 465 11.75 -49.30 -8.27
N ASP A 466 11.53 -48.11 -8.82
CA ASP A 466 11.88 -47.78 -10.22
C ASP A 466 13.41 -47.74 -10.46
N ARG A 467 14.19 -47.48 -9.39
CA ARG A 467 15.67 -47.52 -9.42
C ARG A 467 16.26 -48.92 -9.26
N LYS A 468 15.47 -49.92 -8.86
CA LYS A 468 15.92 -51.32 -8.73
C LYS A 468 15.57 -52.18 -9.93
N GLU A 469 14.67 -51.73 -10.80
CA GLU A 469 14.27 -52.46 -12.01
C GLU A 469 15.00 -52.01 -13.29
N THR A 470 15.92 -51.05 -13.18
CA THR A 470 16.72 -50.54 -14.31
C THR A 470 18.22 -50.68 -14.07
N THR A 471 18.68 -51.91 -13.85
CA THR A 471 20.06 -52.33 -14.11
C THR A 471 20.02 -53.73 -14.74
N PRO A 472 20.59 -53.92 -15.95
CA PRO A 472 20.58 -55.20 -16.65
C PRO A 472 21.38 -56.29 -15.94
#